data_AF-A0A1I4Y932-F1
#
_entry.id   AF-A0A1I4Y932-F1
#
_cell.length_a   1.000
_cell.length_b   1.000
_cell.length_c   1.000
_cell.angle_alpha   90.00
_cell.angle_beta   90.00
_cell.angle_gamma   90.00
#
_symmetry.space_group_name_H-M   'P 1'
#
loop_
_entity.id
_entity.type
_entity.pdbx_description
1 polymer ?
#
loop_
_entity_poly.entity_id
_entity_poly.type
_entity_poly.pdbx_seq_one_letter_code
_entity_poly.pdbx_strand_id
1 'polypeptide(L)'
;MAEPAPRTCPTCKTSVPTPFCPVCGEEPLKPNDLTLRGLSEKLFHALTSIDARVLRTTRRLVLRPGELTLAWTEGVRKPYVAPFQLFLIANVIFFFLQSLTGINVFSSTLHSHLHQQDWSELAQSLLARRLEETGTPLETFAPVFDRAVVLHAKSLIVLMTVPFAALLPLMFFRRRRPFMLHVVFSLHLYTFLLLVFCLALLAAKVCEWSGIGDLNTPLVDNVLSVANLAACAIYLYAAIGTVYQAKGVARVVQAAVLAVAVGLIVLGYRFTLFLITLYAA
;
A
#
# COMPACT_ATOMS: atom_id res chain seq x y z
N MET A 1 25.45 -30.47 25.43
CA MET A 1 24.33 -29.52 25.31
C MET A 1 23.32 -29.94 26.36
N ALA A 2 23.16 -29.18 27.44
CA ALA A 2 22.25 -29.54 28.53
C ALA A 2 20.80 -29.39 28.05
N GLU A 3 20.02 -30.46 28.13
CA GLU A 3 18.59 -30.47 27.82
C GLU A 3 17.88 -29.59 28.87
N PRO A 4 17.11 -28.56 28.48
CA PRO A 4 16.45 -27.68 29.43
C PRO A 4 15.45 -28.49 30.26
N ALA A 5 15.48 -28.32 31.59
CA ALA A 5 14.58 -29.01 32.50
C ALA A 5 13.11 -28.76 32.10
N PRO A 6 12.26 -29.79 32.06
CA PRO A 6 10.86 -29.65 31.66
C PRO A 6 10.13 -28.72 32.63
N ARG A 7 9.51 -27.65 32.11
CA ARG A 7 8.73 -26.70 32.91
C ARG A 7 7.26 -27.11 32.92
N THR A 8 6.54 -26.87 34.00
CA THR A 8 5.09 -27.04 34.01
C THR A 8 4.43 -25.73 33.57
N CYS A 9 3.53 -25.79 32.58
CA CYS A 9 2.79 -24.61 32.14
C CYS A 9 1.82 -24.13 33.24
N PRO A 10 1.81 -22.83 33.62
CA PRO A 10 0.91 -22.33 34.66
C PRO A 10 -0.57 -22.38 34.23
N THR A 11 -0.84 -22.30 32.92
CA THR A 11 -2.21 -22.23 32.38
C THR A 11 -2.83 -23.61 32.21
N CYS A 12 -2.20 -24.51 31.45
CA CYS A 12 -2.76 -25.83 31.13
C CYS A 12 -2.18 -26.98 31.98
N LYS A 13 -1.22 -26.70 32.87
CA LYS A 13 -0.54 -27.68 33.76
C LYS A 13 0.19 -28.82 33.05
N THR A 14 0.32 -28.76 31.73
CA THR A 14 1.10 -29.72 30.95
C THR A 14 2.60 -29.47 31.13
N SER A 15 3.37 -30.55 31.25
CA SER A 15 4.84 -30.50 31.25
C SER A 15 5.35 -30.19 29.84
N VAL A 16 6.23 -29.21 29.72
CA VAL A 16 6.71 -28.69 28.45
C VAL A 16 8.24 -28.67 28.36
N PRO A 17 8.83 -29.30 27.33
CA PRO A 17 10.26 -29.18 27.05
C PRO A 17 10.60 -27.94 26.20
N THR A 18 9.60 -27.27 25.62
CA THR A 18 9.78 -26.12 24.73
C THR A 18 9.68 -24.79 25.48
N PRO A 19 10.30 -23.71 24.95
CA PRO A 19 10.15 -22.37 25.50
C PRO A 19 8.69 -21.93 25.58
N PHE A 20 7.87 -22.21 24.58
CA PHE A 20 6.42 -21.90 24.58
C PHE A 20 5.59 -23.15 24.82
N CYS A 21 4.44 -23.03 25.48
CA CYS A 21 3.51 -24.16 25.64
C CYS A 21 2.88 -24.54 24.29
N PRO A 22 2.95 -25.80 23.82
CA PRO A 22 2.34 -26.23 22.56
C PRO A 22 0.82 -26.34 22.67
N VAL A 23 0.27 -26.47 23.89
CA VAL A 23 -1.18 -26.61 24.11
C VAL A 23 -1.88 -25.26 24.15
N CYS A 24 -1.33 -24.29 24.90
CA CYS A 24 -1.99 -23.00 25.12
C CYS A 24 -1.17 -21.77 24.70
N GLY A 25 0.08 -21.93 24.25
CA GLY A 25 0.92 -20.83 23.79
C GLY A 25 1.66 -20.03 24.87
N GLU A 26 1.42 -20.32 26.16
CA GLU A 26 1.99 -19.57 27.29
C GLU A 26 3.53 -19.46 27.23
N GLU A 27 4.07 -18.24 27.30
CA GLU A 27 5.51 -17.96 27.40
C GLU A 27 5.97 -18.10 28.87
N PRO A 28 7.21 -18.55 29.16
CA PRO A 28 7.69 -18.62 30.53
C PRO A 28 7.91 -17.20 31.07
N LEU A 29 7.33 -16.90 32.23
CA LEU A 29 7.61 -15.66 32.95
C LEU A 29 9.05 -15.69 33.46
N LYS A 30 9.93 -14.85 32.90
CA LYS A 30 11.30 -14.71 33.43
C LYS A 30 11.26 -13.73 34.60
N PRO A 31 11.95 -13.98 35.72
CA PRO A 31 11.96 -13.08 36.88
C PRO A 31 12.36 -11.64 36.54
N ASN A 32 13.25 -11.45 35.56
CA ASN A 32 13.67 -10.12 35.11
C ASN A 32 12.50 -9.32 34.50
N ASP A 33 11.53 -10.00 33.87
CA ASP A 33 10.38 -9.37 33.20
C ASP A 33 9.40 -8.70 34.16
N LEU A 34 9.46 -9.06 35.45
CA LEU A 34 8.66 -8.46 36.52
C LEU A 34 9.29 -7.19 37.10
N THR A 35 10.46 -6.78 36.59
CA THR A 35 11.13 -5.55 37.02
C THR A 35 10.87 -4.42 36.03
N LEU A 36 10.91 -3.16 36.50
CA LEU A 36 10.83 -1.98 35.61
C LEU A 36 11.90 -2.03 34.51
N ARG A 37 13.09 -2.54 34.84
CA ARG A 37 14.19 -2.71 33.89
C ARG A 37 13.86 -3.76 32.83
N GLY A 38 13.44 -4.96 33.21
CA GLY A 38 13.09 -6.00 32.24
C GLY A 38 11.85 -5.65 31.40
N LEU A 39 10.91 -4.89 31.95
CA LEU A 39 9.81 -4.31 31.18
C LEU A 39 10.33 -3.31 30.13
N SER A 40 11.26 -2.41 30.52
CA SER A 40 11.87 -1.46 29.58
C SER A 40 12.71 -2.15 28.50
N GLU A 41 13.46 -3.20 28.84
CA GLU A 41 14.23 -4.01 27.89
C GLU A 41 13.30 -4.75 26.92
N LYS A 42 12.18 -5.31 27.41
CA LYS A 42 11.14 -5.93 26.56
C LYS A 42 10.51 -4.94 25.60
N LEU A 43 10.17 -3.74 26.07
CA LEU A 43 9.61 -2.66 25.24
C LEU A 43 10.62 -2.22 24.17
N PHE A 44 11.88 -2.02 24.55
CA PHE A 44 12.93 -1.64 23.62
C PHE A 44 13.18 -2.72 22.56
N HIS A 45 13.21 -3.99 22.97
CA HIS A 45 13.28 -5.12 22.05
C HIS A 45 12.05 -5.23 21.14
N ALA A 46 10.85 -4.97 21.66
CA ALA A 46 9.64 -4.95 20.86
C ALA A 46 9.71 -3.86 19.78
N LEU A 47 10.06 -2.62 20.16
CA LEU A 47 10.18 -1.48 19.23
C LEU A 47 11.27 -1.72 18.18
N THR A 48 12.49 -2.06 18.58
CA THR A 48 13.58 -2.35 17.64
C THR A 48 13.29 -3.56 16.75
N SER A 49 12.57 -4.57 17.25
CA SER A 49 12.17 -5.73 16.44
C SER A 49 11.11 -5.39 15.39
N ILE A 50 10.22 -4.45 15.67
CA ILE A 50 9.22 -3.93 14.72
C ILE A 50 9.95 -3.19 13.61
N ASP A 51 10.86 -2.28 13.93
CA ASP A 51 11.64 -1.50 12.97
C ASP A 51 12.49 -2.39 12.05
N ALA A 52 13.16 -3.41 12.63
CA ALA A 52 13.96 -4.35 11.86
C ALA A 52 13.11 -5.25 10.94
N ARG A 53 11.88 -5.61 11.35
CA ARG A 53 10.97 -6.42 10.53
C ARG A 53 10.40 -5.61 9.37
N VAL A 54 9.97 -4.37 9.62
CA VAL A 54 9.48 -3.46 8.58
C VAL A 54 10.59 -3.22 7.55
N LEU A 55 11.79 -2.84 7.99
CA LEU A 55 12.92 -2.60 7.07
C LEU A 55 13.28 -3.85 6.26
N ARG A 56 13.34 -5.02 6.90
CA ARG A 56 13.59 -6.31 6.22
C ARG A 56 12.52 -6.62 5.18
N THR A 57 11.26 -6.36 5.50
CA THR A 57 10.13 -6.58 4.60
C THR A 57 10.18 -5.60 3.44
N THR A 58 10.30 -4.31 3.69
CA THR A 58 10.41 -3.27 2.65
C THR A 58 11.60 -3.50 1.73
N ARG A 59 12.78 -3.85 2.27
CA ARG A 59 13.96 -4.18 1.48
C ARG A 59 13.69 -5.38 0.57
N ARG A 60 13.05 -6.44 1.08
CA ARG A 60 12.73 -7.63 0.26
C ARG A 60 11.63 -7.34 -0.77
N LEU A 61 10.67 -6.46 -0.44
CA LEU A 61 9.62 -6.01 -1.35
C LEU A 61 10.22 -5.31 -2.57
N VAL A 62 11.15 -4.39 -2.36
CA VAL A 62 11.76 -3.56 -3.42
C VAL A 62 12.82 -4.32 -4.21
N LEU A 63 13.75 -5.01 -3.53
CA LEU A 63 14.91 -5.63 -4.20
C LEU A 63 14.59 -7.00 -4.81
N ARG A 64 13.56 -7.69 -4.32
CA ARG A 64 13.21 -9.05 -4.75
C ARG A 64 11.70 -9.20 -4.99
N PRO A 65 11.20 -8.57 -6.06
CA PRO A 65 9.78 -8.52 -6.38
C PRO A 65 9.19 -9.93 -6.51
N GLY A 66 8.06 -10.16 -5.84
CA GLY A 66 7.34 -11.43 -5.83
C GLY A 66 7.80 -12.46 -4.78
N GLU A 67 9.00 -12.35 -4.19
CA GLU A 67 9.47 -13.30 -3.18
C GLU A 67 8.65 -13.25 -1.88
N LEU A 68 8.22 -12.05 -1.45
CA LEU A 68 7.37 -11.93 -0.25
C LEU A 68 6.01 -12.61 -0.43
N THR A 69 5.43 -12.50 -1.63
CA THR A 69 4.18 -13.19 -1.97
C THR A 69 4.37 -14.69 -1.87
N LEU A 70 5.45 -15.24 -2.44
CA LEU A 70 5.76 -16.66 -2.35
C LEU A 70 6.00 -17.11 -0.90
N ALA A 71 6.85 -16.39 -0.17
CA ALA A 71 7.15 -16.69 1.22
C ALA A 71 5.88 -16.74 2.10
N TRP A 72 4.94 -15.82 1.87
CA TRP A 72 3.66 -15.84 2.58
C TRP A 72 2.80 -17.07 2.22
N THR A 73 2.75 -17.43 0.94
CA THR A 73 2.00 -18.61 0.46
C THR A 73 2.63 -19.94 0.90
N GLU A 74 3.96 -19.97 1.11
CA GLU A 74 4.72 -21.10 1.64
C GLU A 74 4.67 -21.19 3.17
N GLY A 75 4.04 -20.22 3.84
CA GLY A 75 3.87 -20.22 5.31
C GLY A 75 5.00 -19.55 6.10
N VAL A 76 6.00 -18.96 5.42
CA VAL A 76 7.10 -18.23 6.06
C VAL A 76 6.63 -16.84 6.49
N ARG A 77 5.98 -16.75 7.66
CA ARG A 77 5.32 -15.53 8.15
C ARG A 77 6.08 -14.76 9.23
N LYS A 78 6.79 -15.46 10.13
CA LYS A 78 7.48 -14.85 11.29
C LYS A 78 8.49 -13.74 10.95
N PRO A 79 9.32 -13.86 9.88
CA PRO A 79 10.34 -12.86 9.58
C PRO A 79 9.80 -11.58 8.91
N TYR A 80 8.56 -11.58 8.44
CA TYR A 80 7.99 -10.52 7.60
C TYR A 80 6.75 -9.91 8.23
N VAL A 81 6.48 -8.65 7.89
CA VAL A 81 5.21 -8.00 8.22
C VAL A 81 4.11 -8.62 7.35
N ALA A 82 2.91 -8.80 7.90
CA ALA A 82 1.79 -9.34 7.13
C ALA A 82 1.44 -8.40 5.97
N PRO A 83 1.00 -8.92 4.80
CA PRO A 83 0.79 -8.10 3.59
C PRO A 83 -0.16 -6.91 3.80
N PHE A 84 -1.27 -7.13 4.51
CA PHE A 84 -2.22 -6.06 4.81
C PHE A 84 -1.67 -5.01 5.79
N GLN A 85 -0.96 -5.45 6.84
CA GLN A 85 -0.30 -4.55 7.79
C GLN A 85 0.76 -3.69 7.09
N LEU A 86 1.53 -4.29 6.18
CA LEU A 86 2.55 -3.58 5.41
C LEU A 86 1.92 -2.51 4.50
N PHE A 87 0.83 -2.84 3.83
CA PHE A 87 0.06 -1.88 3.02
C PHE A 87 -0.44 -0.71 3.86
N LEU A 88 -1.02 -0.97 5.03
CA LEU A 88 -1.49 0.09 5.93
C LEU A 88 -0.35 0.99 6.43
N ILE A 89 0.79 0.41 6.82
CA ILE A 89 1.98 1.17 7.22
C ILE A 89 2.45 2.07 6.07
N ALA A 90 2.59 1.51 4.86
CA ALA A 90 2.98 2.29 3.69
C ALA A 90 1.97 3.39 3.36
N ASN A 91 0.67 3.13 3.58
CA ASN A 91 -0.38 4.11 3.36
C ASN A 91 -0.31 5.29 4.34
N VAL A 92 -0.10 5.01 5.62
CA VAL A 92 0.10 6.04 6.66
C VAL A 92 1.31 6.90 6.32
N ILE A 93 2.44 6.27 5.97
CA ILE A 93 3.66 6.99 5.57
C ILE A 93 3.40 7.86 4.33
N PHE A 94 2.72 7.31 3.33
CA PHE A 94 2.40 8.01 2.09
C PHE A 94 1.55 9.27 2.35
N PHE A 95 0.43 9.15 3.08
CA PHE A 95 -0.42 10.32 3.36
C PHE A 95 0.23 11.31 4.32
N PHE A 96 1.10 10.85 5.22
CA PHE A 96 1.90 11.75 6.05
C PHE A 96 2.85 12.59 5.18
N LEU A 97 3.59 11.97 4.26
CA LEU A 97 4.46 12.69 3.32
C LEU A 97 3.64 13.58 2.37
N GLN A 98 2.48 13.13 1.90
CA GLN A 98 1.57 13.96 1.11
C GLN A 98 1.20 15.25 1.86
N SER A 99 0.87 15.14 3.15
CA SER A 99 0.54 16.27 4.00
C SER A 99 1.72 17.22 4.23
N LEU A 100 2.95 16.69 4.35
CA LEU A 100 4.15 17.51 4.52
C LEU A 100 4.57 18.21 3.22
N THR A 101 4.36 17.57 2.07
CA THR A 101 4.75 18.11 0.76
C THR A 101 3.71 19.06 0.16
N GLY A 102 2.43 18.91 0.54
CA GLY A 102 1.32 19.67 -0.03
C GLY A 102 0.91 19.21 -1.45
N ILE A 103 1.53 18.16 -1.98
CA ILE A 103 1.28 17.65 -3.33
C ILE A 103 0.23 16.54 -3.24
N ASN A 104 -0.92 16.68 -3.91
CA ASN A 104 -1.97 15.66 -3.87
C ASN A 104 -1.88 14.68 -5.04
N VAL A 105 -1.59 13.40 -4.77
CA VAL A 105 -1.48 12.37 -5.83
C VAL A 105 -2.84 11.75 -6.15
N PHE A 106 -3.61 11.38 -5.12
CA PHE A 106 -4.88 10.66 -5.28
C PHE A 106 -6.13 11.52 -5.02
N SER A 107 -5.98 12.63 -4.30
CA SER A 107 -7.06 13.52 -3.85
C SER A 107 -7.03 14.84 -4.62
N SER A 108 -7.48 14.81 -5.87
CA SER A 108 -7.53 16.01 -6.70
C SER A 108 -8.63 16.97 -6.23
N THR A 109 -8.35 18.27 -6.33
CA THR A 109 -9.32 19.30 -5.94
C THR A 109 -10.49 19.34 -6.90
N LEU A 110 -11.61 19.91 -6.47
CA LEU A 110 -12.79 20.11 -7.30
C LEU A 110 -12.42 20.85 -8.60
N HIS A 111 -11.62 21.92 -8.51
CA HIS A 111 -11.15 22.67 -9.67
C HIS A 111 -10.39 21.77 -10.67
N SER A 112 -9.51 20.89 -10.19
CA SER A 112 -8.79 19.96 -11.07
C SER A 112 -9.77 19.00 -11.76
N HIS A 113 -10.78 18.49 -11.03
CA HIS A 113 -11.83 17.66 -11.62
C HIS A 113 -12.64 18.37 -12.71
N LEU A 114 -12.87 19.68 -12.58
CA LEU A 114 -13.67 20.45 -13.54
C LEU A 114 -12.89 20.90 -14.78
N HIS A 115 -11.56 21.02 -14.71
CA HIS A 115 -10.77 21.64 -15.78
C HIS A 115 -9.61 20.80 -16.33
N GLN A 116 -9.07 19.85 -15.55
CA GLN A 116 -7.82 19.17 -15.87
C GLN A 116 -7.96 17.65 -16.06
N GLN A 117 -9.04 17.04 -15.58
CA GLN A 117 -9.25 15.59 -15.71
C GLN A 117 -9.94 15.22 -17.03
N ASP A 118 -9.71 13.99 -17.50
CA ASP A 118 -10.29 13.47 -18.75
C ASP A 118 -11.84 13.46 -18.76
N TRP A 119 -12.45 13.52 -17.58
CA TRP A 119 -13.90 13.53 -17.38
C TRP A 119 -14.45 14.90 -16.94
N SER A 120 -13.74 15.99 -17.23
CA SER A 120 -14.09 17.36 -16.84
C SER A 120 -15.50 17.78 -17.25
N GLU A 121 -15.88 17.55 -18.50
CA GLU A 121 -17.23 17.84 -19.04
C GLU A 121 -18.32 17.14 -18.23
N LEU A 122 -18.10 15.85 -17.94
CA LEU A 122 -19.04 15.07 -17.14
C LEU A 122 -19.07 15.55 -15.69
N ALA A 123 -17.92 15.89 -15.11
CA ALA A 123 -17.84 16.45 -13.75
C ALA A 123 -18.59 17.79 -13.63
N GLN A 124 -18.47 18.68 -14.62
CA GLN A 124 -19.21 19.93 -14.68
C GLN A 124 -20.73 19.67 -14.72
N SER A 125 -21.18 18.73 -15.55
CA SER A 125 -22.61 18.39 -15.66
C SER A 125 -23.18 17.79 -14.37
N LEU A 126 -22.42 16.93 -13.68
CA LEU A 126 -22.83 16.32 -12.41
C LEU A 126 -22.83 17.34 -11.27
N LEU A 127 -21.84 18.23 -11.23
CA LEU A 127 -21.78 19.29 -10.24
C LEU A 127 -22.93 20.28 -10.41
N ALA A 128 -23.23 20.69 -11.64
CA ALA A 128 -24.36 21.59 -11.92
C ALA A 128 -25.68 21.03 -11.36
N ARG A 129 -25.98 19.75 -11.66
CA ARG A 129 -27.16 19.06 -11.10
C ARG A 129 -27.14 19.03 -9.58
N ARG A 130 -25.99 18.71 -8.98
CA ARG A 130 -25.86 18.62 -7.53
C ARG A 130 -26.12 19.98 -6.85
N LEU A 131 -25.56 21.07 -7.39
CA LEU A 131 -25.76 22.41 -6.83
C LEU A 131 -27.20 22.91 -7.01
N GLU A 132 -27.86 22.55 -8.11
CA GLU A 132 -29.30 22.81 -8.31
C GLU A 132 -30.16 22.05 -7.29
N GLU A 133 -29.85 20.79 -7.01
CA GLU A 133 -30.58 19.96 -6.05
C GLU A 133 -30.40 20.43 -4.60
N THR A 134 -29.18 20.82 -4.21
CA THR A 134 -28.88 21.24 -2.83
C THR A 134 -29.09 22.74 -2.58
N GLY A 135 -29.17 23.55 -3.63
CA GLY A 135 -29.23 25.01 -3.54
C GLY A 135 -27.97 25.65 -2.95
N THR A 136 -26.86 24.92 -2.86
CA THR A 136 -25.60 25.42 -2.28
C THR A 136 -24.77 26.15 -3.33
N PRO A 137 -24.22 27.34 -3.04
CA PRO A 137 -23.33 28.02 -3.96
C PRO A 137 -21.97 27.32 -4.06
N LEU A 138 -21.35 27.38 -5.25
CA LEU A 138 -20.06 26.73 -5.54
C LEU A 138 -18.96 27.11 -4.53
N GLU A 139 -18.92 28.38 -4.11
CA GLU A 139 -17.92 28.89 -3.16
C GLU A 139 -18.02 28.22 -1.78
N THR A 140 -19.22 27.80 -1.38
CA THR A 140 -19.42 27.06 -0.12
C THR A 140 -19.15 25.57 -0.31
N PHE A 141 -19.50 25.02 -1.48
CA PHE A 141 -19.34 23.59 -1.76
C PHE A 141 -17.89 23.15 -1.98
N ALA A 142 -17.12 23.92 -2.75
CA ALA A 142 -15.74 23.59 -3.12
C ALA A 142 -14.81 23.26 -1.93
N PRO A 143 -14.72 24.08 -0.86
CA PRO A 143 -13.83 23.77 0.28
C PRO A 143 -14.30 22.55 1.09
N VAL A 144 -15.61 22.26 1.12
CA VAL A 144 -16.15 21.06 1.77
C VAL A 144 -15.76 19.82 0.98
N PHE A 145 -15.92 19.86 -0.35
CA PHE A 145 -15.48 18.80 -1.25
C PHE A 145 -13.98 18.53 -1.13
N ASP A 146 -13.14 19.57 -1.19
CA ASP A 146 -11.68 19.43 -1.17
C ASP A 146 -11.17 18.82 0.14
N ARG A 147 -11.85 19.07 1.28
CA ARG A 147 -11.52 18.41 2.55
C ARG A 147 -12.00 16.97 2.58
N ALA A 148 -13.22 16.71 2.08
CA ALA A 148 -13.82 15.39 2.07
C ALA A 148 -13.06 14.41 1.16
N VAL A 149 -12.64 14.84 -0.05
CA VAL A 149 -11.91 13.98 -1.00
C VAL A 149 -10.58 13.49 -0.43
N VAL A 150 -9.89 14.30 0.39
CA VAL A 150 -8.66 13.89 1.08
C VAL A 150 -8.93 12.79 2.12
N LEU A 151 -10.03 12.89 2.87
CA LEU A 151 -10.44 11.89 3.86
C LEU A 151 -10.89 10.59 3.20
N HIS A 152 -11.65 10.69 2.11
CA HIS A 152 -12.06 9.54 1.30
C HIS A 152 -10.85 8.86 0.66
N ALA A 153 -9.88 9.62 0.13
CA ALA A 153 -8.66 9.05 -0.42
C ALA A 153 -7.86 8.26 0.64
N LYS A 154 -7.80 8.74 1.89
CA LYS A 154 -7.13 8.04 3.00
C LYS A 154 -7.76 6.69 3.35
N SER A 155 -9.07 6.60 3.29
CA SER A 155 -9.83 5.41 3.72
C SER A 155 -10.09 4.42 2.59
N LEU A 156 -10.28 4.90 1.36
CA LEU A 156 -10.75 4.09 0.23
C LEU A 156 -9.63 3.60 -0.70
N ILE A 157 -8.37 3.96 -0.45
CA ILE A 157 -7.24 3.57 -1.32
C ILE A 157 -7.08 2.05 -1.48
N VAL A 158 -7.51 1.26 -0.48
CA VAL A 158 -7.52 -0.20 -0.56
C VAL A 158 -8.45 -0.72 -1.66
N LEU A 159 -9.46 0.06 -2.06
CA LEU A 159 -10.40 -0.30 -3.12
C LEU A 159 -9.69 -0.58 -4.45
N MET A 160 -8.57 0.10 -4.73
CA MET A 160 -7.76 -0.13 -5.94
C MET A 160 -7.21 -1.57 -6.00
N THR A 161 -6.96 -2.18 -4.85
CA THR A 161 -6.36 -3.52 -4.76
C THR A 161 -7.33 -4.63 -5.19
N VAL A 162 -8.63 -4.40 -5.02
CA VAL A 162 -9.72 -5.36 -5.29
C VAL A 162 -9.87 -5.67 -6.78
N PRO A 163 -10.09 -4.69 -7.70
CA PRO A 163 -10.21 -4.98 -9.12
C PRO A 163 -8.91 -5.55 -9.70
N PHE A 164 -7.74 -5.11 -9.22
CA PHE A 164 -6.48 -5.69 -9.64
C PHE A 164 -6.34 -7.16 -9.20
N ALA A 165 -6.71 -7.47 -7.96
CA ALA A 165 -6.71 -8.85 -7.46
C ALA A 165 -7.69 -9.75 -8.23
N ALA A 166 -8.83 -9.21 -8.69
CA ALA A 166 -9.81 -9.92 -9.52
C ALA A 166 -9.34 -10.13 -10.97
N LEU A 167 -8.52 -9.22 -11.51
CA LEU A 167 -7.96 -9.33 -12.86
C LEU A 167 -6.92 -10.47 -12.97
N LEU A 168 -6.11 -10.68 -11.94
CA LEU A 168 -5.03 -11.67 -11.94
C LEU A 168 -5.47 -13.13 -12.20
N PRO A 169 -6.54 -13.67 -11.57
CA PRO A 169 -7.01 -15.02 -11.88
C PRO A 169 -7.55 -15.15 -13.30
N LEU A 170 -8.09 -14.09 -13.90
CA LEU A 170 -8.53 -14.10 -15.30
C LEU A 170 -7.31 -14.23 -16.24
N MET A 171 -6.27 -13.43 -15.99
CA MET A 171 -5.06 -13.43 -16.82
C MET A 171 -4.20 -14.70 -16.62
N PHE A 172 -4.14 -15.22 -15.40
CA PHE A 172 -3.32 -16.38 -15.03
C PHE A 172 -4.15 -17.64 -14.73
N PHE A 173 -5.34 -17.78 -15.31
CA PHE A 173 -6.27 -18.88 -15.04
C PHE A 173 -5.62 -20.28 -15.20
N ARG A 174 -4.72 -20.42 -16.18
CA ARG A 174 -3.99 -21.68 -16.44
C ARG A 174 -3.02 -22.09 -15.32
N ARG A 175 -2.65 -21.18 -14.41
CA ARG A 175 -1.66 -21.44 -13.34
C ARG A 175 -2.28 -21.99 -12.05
N ARG A 176 -3.62 -22.05 -11.95
CA ARG A 176 -4.37 -22.62 -10.81
C ARG A 176 -3.83 -22.21 -9.43
N ARG A 177 -3.50 -20.93 -9.25
CA ARG A 177 -3.08 -20.37 -7.96
C ARG A 177 -4.33 -20.08 -7.09
N PRO A 178 -4.25 -20.20 -5.76
CA PRO A 178 -5.37 -19.87 -4.88
C PRO A 178 -5.66 -18.37 -4.92
N PHE A 179 -6.94 -17.98 -4.79
CA PHE A 179 -7.36 -16.57 -4.91
C PHE A 179 -6.62 -15.63 -3.95
N MET A 180 -6.37 -16.07 -2.71
CA MET A 180 -5.65 -15.28 -1.71
C MET A 180 -4.21 -14.92 -2.13
N LEU A 181 -3.57 -15.71 -3.00
CA LEU A 181 -2.26 -15.36 -3.55
C LEU A 181 -2.36 -14.10 -4.42
N HIS A 182 -3.44 -13.94 -5.21
CA HIS A 182 -3.67 -12.76 -6.04
C HIS A 182 -3.94 -11.50 -5.18
N VAL A 183 -4.68 -11.65 -4.08
CA VAL A 183 -4.92 -10.57 -3.11
C VAL A 183 -3.61 -10.12 -2.47
N VAL A 184 -2.80 -11.06 -1.98
CA VAL A 184 -1.49 -10.74 -1.38
C VAL A 184 -0.53 -10.12 -2.38
N PHE A 185 -0.52 -10.62 -3.62
CA PHE A 185 0.26 -10.02 -4.71
C PHE A 185 -0.15 -8.57 -4.98
N SER A 186 -1.46 -8.30 -5.04
CA SER A 186 -2.01 -6.95 -5.23
C SER A 186 -1.59 -6.02 -4.09
N LEU A 187 -1.72 -6.46 -2.83
CA LEU A 187 -1.28 -5.67 -1.67
C LEU A 187 0.22 -5.34 -1.72
N HIS A 188 1.09 -6.30 -2.06
CA HIS A 188 2.52 -6.05 -2.22
C HIS A 188 2.81 -5.07 -3.36
N LEU A 189 2.13 -5.20 -4.50
CA LEU A 189 2.27 -4.26 -5.62
C LEU A 189 1.89 -2.84 -5.21
N TYR A 190 0.71 -2.64 -4.63
CA TYR A 190 0.26 -1.30 -4.23
C TYR A 190 1.09 -0.73 -3.08
N THR A 191 1.60 -1.57 -2.17
CA THR A 191 2.60 -1.14 -1.17
C THR A 191 3.86 -0.61 -1.87
N PHE A 192 4.39 -1.35 -2.85
CA PHE A 192 5.55 -0.90 -3.61
C PHE A 192 5.28 0.43 -4.32
N LEU A 193 4.13 0.56 -4.99
CA LEU A 193 3.75 1.81 -5.68
C LEU A 193 3.66 2.99 -4.70
N LEU A 194 3.07 2.80 -3.52
CA LEU A 194 3.02 3.83 -2.48
C LEU A 194 4.43 4.27 -2.06
N LEU A 195 5.35 3.33 -1.89
CA LEU A 195 6.75 3.65 -1.56
C LEU A 195 7.45 4.41 -2.70
N VAL A 196 7.18 4.05 -3.96
CA VAL A 196 7.70 4.79 -5.12
C VAL A 196 7.12 6.22 -5.15
N PHE A 197 5.82 6.40 -4.89
CA PHE A 197 5.23 7.73 -4.77
C PHE A 197 5.84 8.53 -3.61
N CYS A 198 6.12 7.91 -2.46
CA CYS A 198 6.85 8.56 -1.37
C CYS A 198 8.23 9.07 -1.82
N LEU A 199 8.98 8.25 -2.56
CA LEU A 199 10.28 8.65 -3.11
C LEU A 199 10.13 9.79 -4.13
N ALA A 200 9.10 9.74 -4.98
CA ALA A 200 8.81 10.81 -5.95
C ALA A 200 8.48 12.14 -5.24
N LEU A 201 7.67 12.11 -4.17
CA LEU A 201 7.34 13.30 -3.37
C LEU A 201 8.58 13.90 -2.68
N LEU A 202 9.44 13.05 -2.12
CA LEU A 202 10.69 13.49 -1.51
C LEU A 202 11.66 14.06 -2.55
N ALA A 203 11.80 13.39 -3.70
CA ALA A 203 12.63 13.88 -4.81
C ALA A 203 12.13 15.24 -5.31
N ALA A 204 10.82 15.40 -5.47
CA ALA A 204 10.20 16.67 -5.85
C ALA A 204 10.57 17.80 -4.86
N LYS A 205 10.47 17.56 -3.55
CA LYS A 205 10.87 18.55 -2.53
C LYS A 205 12.36 18.83 -2.47
N VAL A 206 13.21 17.83 -2.70
CA VAL A 206 14.67 18.03 -2.77
C VAL A 206 15.03 18.89 -3.99
N CYS A 207 14.41 18.65 -5.15
CA CYS A 207 14.58 19.49 -6.33
C CYS A 207 14.17 20.94 -6.03
N GLU A 208 13.01 21.14 -5.38
CA GLU A 208 12.49 22.46 -5.01
C GLU A 208 13.48 23.20 -4.12
N TRP A 209 13.98 22.53 -3.08
CA TRP A 209 14.91 23.09 -2.12
C TRP A 209 16.28 23.41 -2.73
N SER A 210 16.74 22.58 -3.66
CA SER A 210 18.02 22.79 -4.37
C SER A 210 17.97 23.89 -5.44
N GLY A 211 16.79 24.41 -5.77
CA GLY A 211 16.60 25.38 -6.86
C GLY A 211 16.80 24.79 -8.26
N ILE A 212 16.86 23.45 -8.37
CA ILE A 212 17.05 22.74 -9.64
C ILE A 212 15.66 22.39 -10.20
N GLY A 213 15.18 23.22 -11.12
CA GLY A 213 13.96 22.99 -11.89
C GLY A 213 12.69 23.54 -11.24
N ASP A 214 11.87 24.23 -12.03
CA ASP A 214 10.52 24.64 -11.61
C ASP A 214 9.60 23.41 -11.65
N LEU A 215 9.22 22.93 -10.47
CA LEU A 215 8.37 21.75 -10.29
C LEU A 215 6.91 21.98 -10.69
N ASN A 216 6.53 23.23 -10.95
CA ASN A 216 5.18 23.56 -11.43
C ASN A 216 5.05 23.44 -12.96
N THR A 217 6.08 22.93 -13.64
CA THR A 217 6.00 22.72 -15.07
C THR A 217 5.28 21.39 -15.38
N PRO A 218 4.32 21.37 -16.33
CA PRO A 218 3.63 20.14 -16.75
C PRO A 218 4.58 19.02 -17.20
N LEU A 219 5.81 19.39 -17.59
CA LEU A 219 6.86 18.48 -17.98
C LEU A 219 7.33 17.60 -16.81
N VAL A 220 7.45 18.16 -15.60
CA VAL A 220 7.89 17.42 -14.41
C VAL A 220 6.83 16.41 -13.98
N ASP A 221 5.56 16.80 -13.98
CA ASP A 221 4.44 15.90 -13.67
C ASP A 221 4.34 14.73 -14.67
N ASN A 222 4.54 15.01 -15.95
CA ASN A 222 4.57 13.97 -16.99
C ASN A 222 5.77 13.03 -16.81
N VAL A 223 6.96 13.56 -16.52
CA VAL A 223 8.16 12.76 -16.29
C VAL A 223 7.98 11.86 -15.06
N LEU A 224 7.46 12.38 -13.95
CA LEU A 224 7.18 11.61 -12.74
C LEU A 224 6.13 10.51 -13.00
N SER A 225 5.08 10.83 -13.76
CA SER A 225 4.04 9.87 -14.12
C SER A 225 4.58 8.73 -14.98
N VAL A 226 5.39 9.05 -16.00
CA VAL A 226 6.05 8.06 -16.87
C VAL A 226 7.06 7.23 -16.08
N ALA A 227 7.84 7.85 -15.18
CA ALA A 227 8.79 7.14 -14.33
C ALA A 227 8.09 6.16 -13.38
N ASN A 228 6.98 6.56 -12.77
CA ASN A 228 6.17 5.70 -11.90
C ASN A 228 5.57 4.53 -12.68
N LEU A 229 5.05 4.77 -13.89
CA LEU A 229 4.51 3.73 -14.74
C LEU A 229 5.60 2.74 -15.19
N ALA A 230 6.80 3.24 -15.53
CA ALA A 230 7.94 2.41 -15.87
C ALA A 230 8.39 1.57 -14.66
N ALA A 231 8.49 2.15 -13.47
CA ALA A 231 8.80 1.44 -12.23
C ALA A 231 7.77 0.34 -11.95
N CYS A 232 6.48 0.62 -12.14
CA CYS A 232 5.39 -0.35 -12.05
C CYS A 232 5.58 -1.51 -13.04
N ALA A 233 5.83 -1.20 -14.32
CA ALA A 233 6.03 -2.21 -15.36
C ALA A 233 7.25 -3.10 -15.10
N ILE A 234 8.38 -2.50 -14.67
CA ILE A 234 9.60 -3.23 -14.29
C ILE A 234 9.33 -4.14 -13.09
N TYR A 235 8.66 -3.61 -12.06
CA TYR A 235 8.29 -4.39 -10.88
C TYR A 235 7.39 -5.57 -11.23
N LEU A 236 6.34 -5.32 -12.03
CA LEU A 236 5.42 -6.35 -12.50
C LEU A 236 6.14 -7.40 -13.32
N TYR A 237 6.96 -7.00 -14.29
CA TYR A 237 7.77 -7.92 -15.09
C TYR A 237 8.58 -8.84 -14.18
N ALA A 238 9.30 -8.29 -13.20
CA ALA A 238 10.08 -9.06 -12.26
C ALA A 238 9.21 -9.99 -11.38
N ALA A 239 8.15 -9.45 -10.77
CA ALA A 239 7.28 -10.15 -9.82
C ALA A 239 6.48 -11.31 -10.46
N ILE A 240 5.93 -11.13 -11.66
CA ILE A 240 5.14 -12.18 -12.32
C ILE A 240 6.01 -13.36 -12.78
N GLY A 241 7.30 -13.10 -13.07
CA GLY A 241 8.28 -14.15 -13.34
C GLY A 241 8.48 -15.04 -12.11
N THR A 242 8.59 -14.43 -10.93
CA THR A 242 8.73 -15.15 -9.65
C THR A 242 7.46 -15.89 -9.25
N VAL A 243 6.31 -15.20 -9.25
CA VAL A 243 5.06 -15.72 -8.65
C VAL A 243 4.29 -16.63 -9.61
N TYR A 244 4.16 -16.23 -10.87
CA TYR A 244 3.36 -16.94 -11.88
C TYR A 244 4.22 -17.74 -12.88
N GLN A 245 5.55 -17.72 -12.73
CA GLN A 245 6.49 -18.42 -13.61
C GLN A 245 6.30 -18.04 -15.09
N ALA A 246 5.94 -16.77 -15.36
CA ALA A 246 5.84 -16.24 -16.70
C ALA A 246 7.24 -16.13 -17.35
N LYS A 247 7.35 -16.46 -18.64
CA LYS A 247 8.63 -16.52 -19.38
C LYS A 247 8.50 -15.89 -20.77
N GLY A 248 9.63 -15.46 -21.32
CA GLY A 248 9.74 -14.97 -22.71
C GLY A 248 8.84 -13.77 -23.02
N VAL A 249 8.34 -13.70 -24.25
CA VAL A 249 7.50 -12.59 -24.75
C VAL A 249 6.18 -12.49 -23.99
N ALA A 250 5.58 -13.62 -23.61
CA ALA A 250 4.33 -13.62 -22.85
C ALA A 250 4.46 -12.84 -21.53
N ARG A 251 5.62 -12.92 -20.87
CA ARG A 251 5.92 -12.16 -19.65
C ARG A 251 5.93 -10.65 -19.91
N VAL A 252 6.54 -10.20 -21.00
CA VAL A 252 6.61 -8.78 -21.36
C VAL A 252 5.21 -8.24 -21.64
N VAL A 253 4.44 -8.95 -22.47
CA VAL A 253 3.06 -8.56 -22.81
C VAL A 253 2.18 -8.53 -21.55
N GLN A 254 2.25 -9.55 -20.70
CA GLN A 254 1.50 -9.61 -19.45
C GLN A 254 1.88 -8.47 -18.49
N ALA A 255 3.17 -8.15 -18.36
CA ALA A 255 3.62 -7.05 -17.52
C ALA A 255 3.11 -5.70 -18.04
N ALA A 256 3.18 -5.46 -19.35
CA ALA A 256 2.66 -4.25 -19.98
C ALA A 256 1.14 -4.12 -19.80
N VAL A 257 0.38 -5.18 -20.06
CA VAL A 257 -1.08 -5.20 -19.86
C VAL A 257 -1.44 -4.92 -18.41
N LEU A 258 -0.76 -5.54 -17.45
CA LEU A 258 -1.00 -5.28 -16.03
C LEU A 258 -0.60 -3.86 -15.61
N ALA A 259 0.48 -3.30 -16.15
CA ALA A 259 0.89 -1.92 -15.85
C ALA A 259 -0.14 -0.91 -16.37
N VAL A 260 -0.65 -1.12 -17.61
CA VAL A 260 -1.76 -0.33 -18.16
C VAL A 260 -3.01 -0.49 -17.29
N ALA A 261 -3.34 -1.72 -16.87
CA ALA A 261 -4.47 -1.96 -15.99
C ALA A 261 -4.32 -1.23 -14.64
N VAL A 262 -3.13 -1.17 -14.05
CA VAL A 262 -2.87 -0.37 -12.85
C VAL A 262 -3.17 1.11 -13.11
N GLY A 263 -2.71 1.68 -14.23
CA GLY A 263 -3.01 3.05 -14.61
C GLY A 263 -4.51 3.32 -14.75
N LEU A 264 -5.23 2.45 -15.47
CA LEU A 264 -6.69 2.54 -15.61
C LEU A 264 -7.42 2.42 -14.26
N ILE A 265 -6.96 1.53 -13.37
CA ILE A 265 -7.52 1.40 -12.03
C ILE A 265 -7.28 2.68 -11.21
N VAL A 266 -6.12 3.33 -11.35
CA VAL A 266 -5.86 4.61 -10.68
C VAL A 266 -6.79 5.71 -11.19
N LEU A 267 -7.00 5.80 -12.51
CA LEU A 267 -7.95 6.76 -13.10
C LEU A 267 -9.38 6.49 -12.65
N GLY A 268 -9.84 5.24 -12.74
CA GLY A 268 -11.16 4.82 -12.28
C GLY A 268 -11.37 5.05 -10.78
N TYR A 269 -10.33 4.86 -9.97
CA TYR A 269 -10.35 5.18 -8.55
C TYR A 269 -10.50 6.69 -8.30
N ARG A 270 -9.77 7.55 -9.00
CA ARG A 270 -9.91 9.02 -8.89
C ARG A 270 -11.32 9.48 -9.27
N PHE A 271 -11.89 8.89 -10.33
CA PHE A 271 -13.27 9.16 -10.72
C PHE A 271 -14.29 8.65 -9.67
N THR A 272 -14.07 7.46 -9.11
CA THR A 272 -14.91 6.90 -8.05
C THR A 272 -14.87 7.76 -6.79
N LEU A 273 -13.69 8.24 -6.39
CA LEU A 273 -13.56 9.19 -5.28
C LEU A 273 -14.33 10.48 -5.54
N PHE A 274 -14.24 11.03 -6.75
CA PHE A 274 -15.00 12.21 -7.14
C PHE A 274 -16.51 11.98 -6.95
N LEU A 275 -17.05 10.88 -7.47
CA LEU A 275 -18.47 10.55 -7.33
C LEU A 275 -18.89 10.38 -5.86
N ILE A 276 -18.13 9.58 -5.09
CA ILE A 276 -18.43 9.36 -3.67
C ILE A 276 -18.42 10.69 -2.93
N THR A 277 -17.41 11.53 -3.17
CA THR A 277 -17.29 12.83 -2.48
C THR A 277 -18.39 13.80 -2.92
N LEU A 278 -18.74 13.84 -4.20
CA LEU A 278 -19.78 14.74 -4.74
C LEU A 278 -21.15 14.49 -4.12
N TYR A 279 -21.48 13.22 -3.86
CA TYR A 279 -22.78 12.83 -3.29
C TYR A 279 -22.76 12.69 -1.75
N ALA A 280 -21.57 12.60 -1.13
CA ALA A 280 -21.41 12.58 0.32
C ALA A 280 -21.25 13.98 0.94
N ALA A 281 -20.74 14.95 0.18
CA ALA A 281 -20.70 16.37 0.53
C ALA A 281 -22.07 17.04 0.31
#